data_AF-A0A432T0L4-F1
#
_entry.id   AF-A0A432T0L4-F1
#
_cell.length_a   1.000
_cell.length_b   1.000
_cell.length_c   1.000
_cell.angle_alpha   90.00
_cell.angle_beta   90.00
_cell.angle_gamma   90.00
#
_symmetry.space_group_name_H-M   'P 1'
#
loop_
_entity.id
_entity.type
_entity.pdbx_description
1 polymer ?
#
loop_
_entity_poly.entity_id
_entity_poly.type
_entity_poly.pdbx_seq_one_letter_code
_entity_poly.pdbx_strand_id
1 'polypeptide(L)' 'MLNFVLTIVFSIVMLIFMIYPAMKIVEYLESKLVISTKWHQTLVIVTTIVLSLLIGLFLQFG' A
#
# COMPACT_ATOMS: atom_id res chain seq x y z
N MET A 1 -5.00 -9.93 -22.09
CA MET A 1 -3.82 -10.53 -21.43
C MET A 1 -2.71 -9.52 -21.15
N LEU A 2 -2.24 -8.74 -22.15
CA LEU A 2 -1.15 -7.78 -21.95
C LEU A 2 -1.42 -6.77 -20.81
N ASN A 3 -2.66 -6.24 -20.72
CA ASN A 3 -3.05 -5.30 -19.67
C ASN A 3 -2.92 -5.90 -18.26
N PHE A 4 -3.27 -7.18 -18.09
CA PHE A 4 -3.17 -7.85 -16.80
C PHE A 4 -1.71 -8.04 -16.37
N VAL A 5 -0.84 -8.38 -17.32
CA VAL A 5 0.60 -8.50 -17.09
C VAL A 5 1.19 -7.15 -16.71
N LEU A 6 0.83 -6.07 -17.43
CA LEU A 6 1.27 -4.72 -17.12
C LEU A 6 0.83 -4.27 -15.73
N THR A 7 -0.43 -4.50 -15.35
CA THR A 7 -0.94 -4.16 -14.01
C THR A 7 -0.15 -4.88 -12.91
N ILE A 8 0.17 -6.16 -13.07
CA ILE A 8 0.96 -6.92 -12.09
C ILE A 8 2.39 -6.41 -12.00
N VAL A 9 3.05 -6.16 -13.12
CA VAL A 9 4.43 -5.64 -13.16
C VAL A 9 4.52 -4.27 -12.51
N PHE A 10 3.57 -3.36 -12.82
CA PHE A 10 3.49 -2.05 -12.18
C PHE A 10 3.18 -2.17 -10.69
N SER A 11 2.27 -3.07 -10.29
CA SER A 11 1.90 -3.24 -8.87
C SER A 11 3.08 -3.71 -8.01
N ILE A 12 3.96 -4.56 -8.54
CA ILE A 12 5.20 -4.98 -7.86
C ILE A 12 6.15 -3.81 -7.63
N VAL A 13 6.35 -2.98 -8.65
CA VAL A 13 7.18 -1.77 -8.53
C VAL A 13 6.54 -0.80 -7.53
N MET A 14 5.22 -0.61 -7.61
CA MET A 14 4.47 0.26 -6.71
C MET A 14 4.46 -0.20 -5.25
N LEU A 15 4.56 -1.52 -4.98
CA LEU A 15 4.72 -2.02 -3.61
C LEU A 15 5.95 -1.41 -2.93
N ILE A 16 7.08 -1.33 -3.63
CA ILE A 16 8.32 -0.77 -3.06
C ILE A 16 8.16 0.74 -2.80
N PHE A 17 7.56 1.46 -3.73
CA PHE A 17 7.30 2.91 -3.56
C PHE A 17 6.27 3.21 -2.47
N MET A 18 5.31 2.31 -2.25
CA MET A 18 4.20 2.52 -1.31
C MET A 18 4.54 2.20 0.15
N ILE A 19 5.66 1.54 0.42
CA ILE A 19 6.10 1.25 1.81
C ILE A 19 6.24 2.54 2.62
N TYR A 20 6.90 3.56 2.08
CA TYR A 20 7.10 4.83 2.77
C TYR A 20 5.80 5.60 3.06
N PRO A 21 4.93 5.88 2.07
CA PRO A 21 3.66 6.54 2.35
C PRO A 21 2.73 5.69 3.23
N ALA A 22 2.72 4.35 3.10
CA ALA A 22 1.94 3.48 3.96
C ALA A 22 2.40 3.55 5.43
N MET A 23 3.71 3.57 5.69
CA MET A 23 4.24 3.78 7.04
C MET A 23 3.73 5.10 7.64
N LYS A 24 3.82 6.19 6.88
CA LYS A 24 3.36 7.51 7.35
C LYS A 24 1.85 7.56 7.64
N ILE A 25 1.05 6.86 6.83
CA ILE A 25 -0.41 6.74 7.04
C ILE A 25 -0.69 5.96 8.33
N VAL A 26 0.02 4.85 8.55
CA VAL A 26 -0.16 4.02 9.75
C VAL A 26 0.30 4.76 11.00
N GLU A 27 1.46 5.43 10.97
CA GLU A 27 1.92 6.29 12.07
C GLU A 27 0.90 7.39 12.40
N TYR A 28 0.32 8.02 11.38
CA TYR A 28 -0.72 9.02 11.60
C TYR A 28 -1.97 8.41 12.24
N LEU A 29 -2.36 7.19 11.84
CA LEU A 29 -3.49 6.48 12.40
C LEU A 29 -3.23 6.04 13.86
N GLU A 30 -2.03 5.55 14.16
CA GLU A 30 -1.57 5.22 15.51
C GLU A 30 -1.41 6.45 16.41
N SER A 31 -1.13 7.63 15.85
CA SER A 31 -1.12 8.88 16.62
C SER A 31 -2.53 9.31 17.07
N LYS A 32 -3.57 8.87 16.36
CA LYS A 32 -4.97 9.19 16.66
C LYS A 32 -5.70 8.11 17.45
N LEU A 33 -5.29 6.86 17.27
CA LEU A 33 -5.87 5.69 17.93
C LEU A 33 -4.77 5.08 18.79
N VAL A 34 -5.02 4.85 20.08
CA VAL A 34 -4.06 4.21 21.01
C VAL A 34 -3.91 2.73 20.64
N ILE A 35 -3.30 2.45 19.49
CA ILE A 35 -3.07 1.12 18.95
C ILE A 35 -1.73 0.65 19.50
N SER A 36 -1.70 -0.59 19.97
CA SER A 36 -0.47 -1.20 20.46
C SER A 36 0.52 -1.36 19.30
N THR A 37 1.78 -0.98 19.54
CA THR A 37 2.92 -1.11 18.61
C THR A 37 3.11 -2.52 18.03
N LYS A 38 2.53 -3.56 18.66
CA LYS A 38 2.47 -4.91 18.09
C LYS A 38 1.72 -5.00 16.77
N TRP A 39 0.75 -4.11 16.53
CA TRP A 39 -0.05 -4.07 15.31
C TRP A 39 0.56 -3.20 14.21
N HIS A 40 1.59 -2.41 14.52
CA HIS A 40 2.23 -1.50 13.58
C HIS A 40 2.66 -2.20 12.29
N GLN A 41 3.46 -3.27 12.40
CA GLN A 41 3.92 -4.03 11.24
C GLN A 41 2.78 -4.59 10.40
N THR A 42 1.75 -5.16 11.05
CA THR A 42 0.59 -5.70 10.35
C THR A 42 -0.19 -4.61 9.62
N LEU A 43 -0.41 -3.46 10.26
CA LEU A 43 -1.08 -2.32 9.66
C LEU A 43 -0.29 -1.75 8.49
N VAL A 44 1.03 -1.63 8.59
CA VAL A 44 1.90 -1.16 7.48
C VAL A 44 1.79 -2.10 6.30
N ILE A 45 1.90 -3.42 6.50
CA ILE A 45 1.81 -4.41 5.42
C ILE A 45 0.44 -4.35 4.74
N VAL A 46 -0.64 -4.37 5.52
CA VAL A 46 -2.02 -4.30 4.98
C VAL A 46 -2.24 -3.00 4.20
N THR A 47 -1.82 -1.87 4.77
CA THR A 47 -1.97 -0.55 4.13
C THR A 47 -1.14 -0.45 2.86
N THR A 48 0.08 -1.00 2.84
CA THR A 48 0.95 -1.02 1.66
C THR A 48 0.33 -1.83 0.52
N ILE A 49 -0.23 -3.00 0.82
CA ILE A 49 -0.89 -3.87 -0.17
C ILE A 49 -2.13 -3.18 -0.73
N VAL A 50 -2.95 -2.56 0.12
CA VAL A 50 -4.16 -1.87 -0.31
C VAL A 50 -3.82 -0.66 -1.18
N LEU A 51 -2.86 0.18 -0.77
CA LEU A 51 -2.42 1.34 -1.56
C LEU A 51 -1.82 0.95 -2.91
N SER A 52 -0.97 -0.09 -2.94
CA SER A 52 -0.34 -0.53 -4.18
C SER A 52 -1.36 -1.08 -5.17
N LEU A 53 -2.37 -1.82 -4.69
CA LEU A 53 -3.48 -2.30 -5.52
C LEU A 53 -4.34 -1.17 -6.05
N LEU A 54 -4.72 -0.20 -5.20
CA LEU A 54 -5.51 0.96 -5.62
C LEU A 54 -4.81 1.75 -6.72
N ILE A 55 -3.50 1.94 -6.60
CA ILE A 55 -2.73 2.69 -7.59
C ILE A 55 -2.45 1.86 -8.84
N GLY A 56 -2.21 0.56 -8.71
CA GLY A 56 -2.11 -0.35 -9.86
C GLY A 56 -3.39 -0.36 -10.70
N LEU A 57 -4.55 -0.35 -10.05
CA LEU A 57 -5.84 -0.21 -10.71
C LEU A 57 -6.04 1.20 -11.29
N PHE A 58 -5.67 2.25 -10.56
CA PHE A 58 -5.75 3.63 -11.04
C PHE A 58 -4.91 3.84 -12.30
N LEU A 59 -3.70 3.27 -12.37
CA LEU A 59 -2.84 3.34 -13.56
C LEU A 59 -3.39 2.53 -14.75
N GLN A 60 -4.20 1.50 -14.50
CA GLN A 60 -4.82 0.70 -15.55
C GLN A 60 -6.06 1.38 -16.17
N PHE A 61 -6.82 2.12 -15.37
CA PHE A 61 -8.12 2.69 -15.76
C PHE A 61 -8.15 4.22 -15.86
N GLY A 62 -7.12 4.92 -15.38
CA GLY A 62 -6.99 6.38 -15.39
C GLY A 62 -6.30 6.93 -16.62
#